data_AF-A0A821U751-F1
#
_entry.id   AF-A0A821U751-F1
#
_cell.length_a   1.000
_cell.length_b   1.000
_cell.length_c   1.000
_cell.angle_alpha   90.00
_cell.angle_beta   90.00
_cell.angle_gamma   90.00
#
_symmetry.space_group_name_H-M   'P 1'
#
loop_
_entity.id
_entity.type
_entity.pdbx_description
1 polymer ?
#
loop_
_entity_poly.entity_id
_entity_poly.type
_entity_poly.pdbx_seq_one_letter_code
_entity_poly.pdbx_strand_id
1 'polypeptide(L)'
;MYINNHLTTMESLPNEILIDLYQYFDGREVYKIFYNLNSRFNSLLQSLSHLSLYFQSPFDNIIDYNMILSSQIYTLNIYSKQNIKFNQFLNIHRLIIWFPTDEQIFQINSKSFPYLEYLSISYTIAKPSICSLYQIIFSNGLPLLKSCFLSGH
;
A
#
# COMPACT_ATOMS: atom_id res chain seq x y z
N MET A 1 39.01 29.55 -17.50
CA MET A 1 37.71 28.97 -17.92
C MET A 1 37.20 28.12 -16.75
N TYR A 2 36.31 28.66 -15.93
CA TYR A 2 35.66 27.87 -14.87
C TYR A 2 34.55 27.07 -15.54
N ILE A 3 34.70 25.74 -15.57
CA ILE A 3 33.58 24.86 -15.85
C ILE A 3 32.67 24.99 -14.63
N ASN A 4 31.59 25.76 -14.76
CA ASN A 4 30.47 25.70 -13.83
C ASN A 4 29.85 24.32 -13.98
N ASN A 5 30.40 23.34 -13.27
CA ASN A 5 29.69 22.12 -12.96
C ASN A 5 28.55 22.54 -12.03
N HIS A 6 27.44 22.97 -12.61
CA HIS A 6 26.16 22.92 -11.92
C HIS A 6 25.89 21.45 -11.65
N LEU A 7 26.45 20.94 -10.56
CA LEU A 7 26.01 19.71 -9.96
C LEU A 7 24.54 19.94 -9.65
N THR A 8 23.68 19.41 -10.51
CA THR A 8 22.24 19.38 -10.27
C THR A 8 22.05 18.49 -9.06
N THR A 9 21.84 19.10 -7.90
CA THR A 9 21.58 18.38 -6.67
C THR A 9 20.11 17.96 -6.66
N MET A 10 19.81 16.83 -6.03
CA MET A 10 18.45 16.32 -5.96
C MET A 10 17.52 17.30 -5.22
N GLU A 11 18.09 18.04 -4.27
CA GLU A 11 17.47 19.14 -3.53
C GLU A 11 17.08 20.34 -4.41
N SER A 12 17.59 20.45 -5.64
CA SER A 12 17.18 21.52 -6.55
C SER A 12 15.85 21.21 -7.27
N LEU A 13 15.38 19.96 -7.22
CA LEU A 13 14.09 19.58 -7.83
C LEU A 13 12.92 20.25 -7.10
N PRO A 14 11.85 20.66 -7.80
CA PRO A 14 10.60 21.10 -7.18
C PRO A 14 9.93 20.00 -6.33
N ASN A 15 9.08 20.40 -5.38
CA ASN A 15 8.39 19.46 -4.49
C ASN A 15 7.48 18.50 -5.26
N GLU A 16 6.81 19.01 -6.29
CA GLU A 16 5.89 18.27 -7.15
C GLU A 16 6.60 17.12 -7.85
N ILE A 17 7.81 17.39 -8.37
CA ILE A 17 8.63 16.38 -9.05
C ILE A 17 9.09 15.29 -8.06
N LEU A 18 9.44 15.68 -6.84
CA LEU A 18 9.82 14.73 -5.79
C LEU A 18 8.64 13.85 -5.38
N ILE A 19 7.45 14.44 -5.21
CA ILE A 19 6.23 13.72 -4.87
C ILE A 19 5.85 12.74 -6.00
N ASP A 20 5.92 13.18 -7.25
CA ASP A 20 5.65 12.33 -8.41
C ASP A 20 6.64 11.16 -8.48
N LEU A 21 7.93 11.40 -8.22
CA LEU A 21 8.94 10.35 -8.13
C LEU A 21 8.61 9.31 -7.06
N TYR A 22 8.15 9.75 -5.87
CA TYR A 22 7.82 8.83 -4.78
C TYR A 22 6.71 7.83 -5.12
N GLN A 23 5.82 8.17 -6.07
CA GLN A 23 4.74 7.26 -6.50
C GLN A 23 5.26 6.01 -7.22
N TYR A 24 6.49 6.04 -7.73
CA TYR A 24 7.11 4.92 -8.45
C TYR A 24 7.83 3.93 -7.53
N PHE A 25 7.97 4.24 -6.24
CA PHE A 25 8.68 3.42 -5.26
C PHE A 25 7.73 2.73 -4.28
N ASP A 26 8.19 1.65 -3.65
CA ASP A 26 7.54 1.13 -2.46
C ASP A 26 7.68 2.16 -1.31
N GLY A 27 6.64 2.35 -0.51
CA GLY A 27 6.65 3.32 0.59
C GLY A 27 7.81 3.14 1.57
N ARG A 28 8.27 1.89 1.81
CA ARG A 28 9.44 1.62 2.65
C ARG A 28 10.72 2.09 1.99
N GLU A 29 10.85 2.00 0.67
CA GLU A 29 11.99 2.52 -0.07
C GLU A 29 12.02 4.04 -0.02
N VAL A 30 10.87 4.68 -0.25
CA VAL A 30 10.72 6.14 -0.12
C VAL A 30 11.19 6.59 1.26
N TYR A 31 10.70 5.95 2.32
CA TYR A 31 11.14 6.29 3.67
C TYR A 31 12.62 5.99 3.90
N LYS A 32 13.12 4.80 3.52
CA LYS A 32 14.52 4.42 3.71
C LYS A 32 15.49 5.37 3.00
N ILE A 33 15.13 5.84 1.81
CA ILE A 33 15.97 6.73 1.01
C ILE A 33 15.92 8.16 1.57
N PHE A 34 14.72 8.68 1.86
CA PHE A 34 14.52 10.12 2.08
C PHE A 34 14.39 10.52 3.55
N TYR A 35 14.12 9.58 4.47
CA TYR A 35 13.96 9.89 5.88
C TYR A 35 15.27 10.33 6.52
N ASN A 36 15.22 11.40 7.30
CA ASN A 36 16.35 12.03 7.97
C ASN A 36 17.47 12.55 7.06
N LEU A 37 17.23 12.68 5.74
CA LEU A 37 18.18 13.35 4.86
C LEU A 37 18.24 14.86 5.12
N ASN A 38 17.09 15.54 5.14
CA ASN A 38 16.96 16.93 5.55
C ASN A 38 15.50 17.26 5.93
N SER A 39 15.29 18.45 6.50
CA SER A 39 13.97 18.90 6.96
C SER A 39 12.94 18.96 5.83
N ARG A 40 13.34 19.38 4.62
CA ARG A 40 12.45 19.47 3.47
C ARG A 40 11.93 18.10 3.04
N PHE A 41 12.81 17.10 2.90
CA PHE A 41 12.38 15.74 2.57
C PHE A 41 11.53 15.13 3.67
N ASN A 42 11.87 15.35 4.94
CA ASN A 42 11.04 14.90 6.07
C ASN A 42 9.63 15.52 6.02
N SER A 43 9.50 16.82 5.76
CA SER A 43 8.20 17.48 5.60
C SER A 43 7.43 16.94 4.40
N LEU A 44 8.11 16.69 3.28
CA LEU A 44 7.48 16.08 2.10
C LEU A 44 6.97 14.68 2.41
N LEU A 45 7.80 13.81 3.01
CA LEU A 45 7.42 12.47 3.43
C LEU A 45 6.17 12.49 4.30
N GLN A 46 6.11 13.37 5.30
CA GLN A 46 4.95 13.51 6.18
C GLN A 46 3.68 13.98 5.46
N SER A 47 3.83 14.72 4.36
CA SER A 47 2.70 15.21 3.55
C SER A 47 2.12 14.17 2.58
N LEU A 48 2.80 13.04 2.38
CA LEU A 48 2.33 11.98 1.48
C LEU A 48 1.12 11.27 2.07
N SER A 49 0.10 11.09 1.23
CA SER A 49 -1.17 10.44 1.59
C SER A 49 -1.51 9.26 0.69
N HIS A 50 -0.74 9.03 -0.37
CA HIS A 50 -1.06 8.07 -1.43
C HIS A 50 0.08 7.07 -1.69
N LEU A 51 0.76 6.61 -0.63
CA LEU A 51 1.85 5.65 -0.78
C LEU A 51 1.32 4.24 -1.08
N SER A 52 2.15 3.47 -1.79
CA SER A 52 1.91 2.06 -2.08
C SER A 52 2.87 1.18 -1.30
N LEU A 53 2.36 0.09 -0.73
CA LEU A 53 3.16 -0.91 -0.01
C LEU A 53 3.05 -2.27 -0.70
N TYR A 54 4.18 -2.94 -0.91
CA TYR A 54 4.29 -4.18 -1.69
C TYR A 54 4.88 -5.33 -0.87
N PHE A 55 4.07 -6.29 -0.46
CA PHE A 55 4.56 -7.52 0.18
C PHE A 55 4.85 -8.58 -0.89
N GLN A 56 6.11 -8.70 -1.30
CA GLN A 56 6.55 -9.60 -2.38
C GLN A 56 7.12 -10.92 -1.84
N SER A 57 7.78 -10.88 -0.67
CA SER A 57 8.38 -12.06 -0.04
C SER A 57 7.66 -12.38 1.28
N PRO A 58 7.52 -13.66 1.66
CA PRO A 58 7.04 -14.02 2.99
C PRO A 58 7.99 -13.55 4.11
N PHE A 59 9.24 -13.22 3.76
CA PHE A 59 10.28 -12.73 4.66
C PHE A 59 10.42 -11.21 4.64
N ASP A 60 9.52 -10.49 3.97
CA ASP A 60 9.55 -9.03 4.01
C ASP A 60 9.40 -8.57 5.47
N ASN A 61 10.46 -7.97 6.01
CA ASN A 61 10.47 -7.53 7.40
C ASN A 61 9.35 -6.52 7.63
N ILE A 62 8.39 -6.89 8.48
CA ILE A 62 7.25 -6.05 8.84
C ILE A 62 7.66 -4.88 9.75
N ILE A 63 8.86 -4.94 10.33
CA ILE A 63 9.17 -4.21 11.57
C ILE A 63 9.81 -2.85 11.29
N ASP A 64 9.31 -1.86 12.04
CA ASP A 64 9.57 -0.42 12.12
C ASP A 64 8.94 0.50 11.06
N TYR A 65 9.21 0.33 9.78
CA TYR A 65 8.77 1.32 8.77
C TYR A 65 7.25 1.29 8.52
N ASN A 66 6.65 0.11 8.56
CA ASN A 66 5.24 -0.06 8.21
C ASN A 66 4.30 0.64 9.21
N MET A 67 4.66 0.67 10.51
CA MET A 67 3.85 1.37 11.51
C MET A 67 3.92 2.88 11.32
N ILE A 68 5.11 3.41 11.00
CA ILE A 68 5.31 4.86 10.78
C ILE A 68 4.53 5.34 9.57
N LEU A 69 4.56 4.55 8.48
CA LEU A 69 3.90 4.88 7.23
C LEU A 69 2.42 4.48 7.19
N SER A 70 1.91 3.77 8.19
CA SER A 70 0.59 3.12 8.15
C SER A 70 -0.57 4.05 7.78
N SER A 71 -0.53 5.31 8.24
CA SER A 71 -1.53 6.33 7.91
C SER A 71 -1.40 6.89 6.49
N GLN A 72 -0.24 6.72 5.85
CA GLN A 72 0.10 7.24 4.53
C GLN A 72 -0.06 6.19 3.43
N ILE A 73 -0.12 4.90 3.80
CA ILE A 73 -0.37 3.82 2.85
C ILE A 73 -1.83 3.89 2.40
N TYR A 74 -2.01 4.08 1.09
CA TYR A 74 -3.30 4.12 0.41
C TYR A 74 -3.56 2.84 -0.38
N THR A 75 -2.50 2.29 -0.99
CA THR A 75 -2.55 1.04 -1.75
C THR A 75 -1.74 -0.03 -1.05
N LEU A 76 -2.36 -1.17 -0.78
CA LEU A 76 -1.71 -2.36 -0.25
C LEU A 76 -1.71 -3.46 -1.31
N ASN A 77 -0.51 -3.85 -1.74
CA ASN A 77 -0.28 -4.93 -2.69
C ASN A 77 0.37 -6.13 -1.98
N ILE A 78 -0.25 -7.30 -2.05
CA ILE A 78 0.21 -8.52 -1.38
C ILE A 78 0.38 -9.60 -2.44
N TYR A 79 1.63 -10.02 -2.65
CA TYR A 79 2.02 -11.07 -3.59
C TYR A 79 2.56 -12.32 -2.88
N SER A 80 2.60 -12.29 -1.54
CA SER A 80 3.09 -13.38 -0.72
C SER A 80 2.03 -13.87 0.27
N LYS A 81 2.21 -15.09 0.77
CA LYS A 81 1.35 -15.70 1.79
C LYS A 81 1.70 -15.24 3.22
N GLN A 82 2.23 -14.02 3.36
CA GLN A 82 2.64 -13.50 4.65
C GLN A 82 1.43 -13.23 5.55
N ASN A 83 1.58 -13.51 6.84
CA ASN A 83 0.57 -13.18 7.83
C ASN A 83 0.64 -11.69 8.17
N ILE A 84 -0.18 -10.90 7.46
CA ILE A 84 -0.28 -9.46 7.63
C ILE A 84 -1.56 -9.16 8.42
N LYS A 85 -1.47 -8.31 9.43
CA LYS A 85 -2.62 -7.82 10.20
C LYS A 85 -3.18 -6.57 9.51
N PHE A 86 -4.28 -6.72 8.78
CA PHE A 86 -4.86 -5.64 7.96
C PHE A 86 -5.33 -4.45 8.78
N ASN A 87 -5.72 -4.65 10.03
CA ASN A 87 -6.09 -3.58 10.95
C ASN A 87 -4.95 -2.60 11.29
N GLN A 88 -3.71 -2.86 10.86
CA GLN A 88 -2.60 -1.94 10.98
C GLN A 88 -2.61 -0.85 9.90
N PHE A 89 -3.36 -1.04 8.81
CA PHE A 89 -3.40 -0.13 7.66
C PHE A 89 -4.81 0.42 7.49
N LEU A 90 -5.18 1.40 8.31
CA LEU A 90 -6.56 1.92 8.33
C LEU A 90 -6.91 2.80 7.13
N ASN A 91 -5.91 3.43 6.50
CA ASN A 91 -6.09 4.36 5.39
C ASN A 91 -6.04 3.67 4.00
N ILE A 92 -6.34 2.37 3.94
CA ILE A 92 -6.31 1.63 2.66
C ILE A 92 -7.60 1.90 1.88
N HIS A 93 -7.43 2.45 0.68
CA HIS A 93 -8.48 2.61 -0.31
C HIS A 93 -8.38 1.58 -1.44
N ARG A 94 -7.19 0.99 -1.65
CA ARG A 94 -6.97 -0.03 -2.68
C ARG A 94 -6.24 -1.23 -2.11
N LEU A 95 -6.85 -2.40 -2.23
CA LEU A 95 -6.29 -3.67 -1.80
C LEU A 95 -6.14 -4.62 -2.99
N ILE A 96 -4.92 -5.09 -3.22
CA ILE A 96 -4.59 -6.05 -4.27
C ILE A 96 -3.93 -7.26 -3.60
N ILE A 97 -4.53 -8.44 -3.74
CA ILE A 97 -4.01 -9.70 -3.17
C ILE A 97 -3.86 -10.74 -4.26
N TRP A 98 -2.68 -11.33 -4.35
CA TRP A 98 -2.36 -12.45 -5.21
C TRP A 98 -2.14 -13.69 -4.34
N PHE A 99 -2.80 -14.79 -4.70
CA PHE A 99 -2.74 -16.06 -3.95
C PHE A 99 -3.15 -15.92 -2.47
N PRO A 100 -4.37 -15.40 -2.19
CA PRO A 100 -4.80 -15.12 -0.83
C PRO A 100 -4.86 -16.38 0.04
N THR A 101 -4.46 -16.24 1.31
CA THR A 101 -4.77 -17.22 2.36
C THR A 101 -6.19 -17.00 2.89
N ASP A 102 -6.78 -18.00 3.53
CA ASP A 102 -8.13 -17.86 4.09
C ASP A 102 -8.15 -16.80 5.21
N GLU A 103 -7.10 -16.71 6.01
CA GLU A 103 -6.94 -15.70 7.05
C GLU A 103 -6.91 -14.27 6.47
N GLN A 104 -6.25 -14.07 5.33
CA GLN A 104 -6.25 -12.77 4.66
C GLN A 104 -7.65 -12.41 4.18
N ILE A 105 -8.39 -13.37 3.59
CA ILE A 105 -9.76 -13.13 3.14
C ILE A 105 -10.70 -12.81 4.32
N PHE A 106 -10.61 -13.55 5.43
CA PHE A 106 -11.45 -13.29 6.60
C PHE A 106 -11.20 -11.94 7.27
N GLN A 107 -10.01 -11.36 7.08
CA GLN A 107 -9.72 -10.02 7.56
C GLN A 107 -10.38 -8.91 6.72
N ILE A 108 -10.88 -9.20 5.51
CA ILE A 108 -11.53 -8.21 4.65
C ILE A 108 -12.94 -7.91 5.17
N ASN A 109 -13.07 -6.80 5.87
CA ASN A 109 -14.34 -6.27 6.37
C ASN A 109 -14.21 -4.76 6.64
N SER A 110 -15.32 -4.08 6.91
CA SER A 110 -15.36 -2.63 7.16
C SER A 110 -14.60 -2.16 8.40
N LYS A 111 -14.31 -3.05 9.37
CA LYS A 111 -13.47 -2.68 10.53
C LYS A 111 -11.99 -2.63 10.16
N SER A 112 -11.54 -3.56 9.33
CA SER A 112 -10.14 -3.59 8.85
C SER A 112 -9.90 -2.56 7.76
N PHE A 113 -10.89 -2.36 6.87
CA PHE A 113 -10.77 -1.44 5.74
C PHE A 113 -11.99 -0.53 5.62
N PRO A 114 -12.10 0.48 6.49
CA PRO A 114 -13.25 1.40 6.50
C PRO A 114 -13.36 2.25 5.23
N TYR A 115 -12.24 2.49 4.54
CA TYR A 115 -12.15 3.34 3.34
C TYR A 115 -11.93 2.58 2.04
N LEU A 116 -12.12 1.25 2.01
CA LEU A 116 -11.83 0.45 0.83
C LEU A 116 -12.73 0.82 -0.35
N GLU A 117 -12.12 1.26 -1.44
CA GLU A 117 -12.79 1.62 -2.69
C GLU A 117 -12.55 0.58 -3.80
N TYR A 118 -11.37 -0.04 -3.81
CA TYR A 118 -10.95 -0.96 -4.85
C TYR A 118 -10.41 -2.25 -4.25
N LEU A 119 -11.01 -3.37 -4.64
CA LEU A 119 -10.56 -4.71 -4.25
C LEU A 119 -10.20 -5.52 -5.48
N SER A 120 -9.00 -6.12 -5.49
CA SER A 120 -8.59 -7.07 -6.51
C SER A 120 -8.00 -8.31 -5.85
N ILE A 121 -8.56 -9.48 -6.14
CA ILE A 121 -8.08 -10.75 -5.63
C ILE A 121 -7.92 -11.72 -6.79
N SER A 122 -6.69 -12.20 -6.97
CA SER A 122 -6.33 -13.16 -8.01
C SER A 122 -6.13 -14.55 -7.43
N TYR A 123 -6.35 -15.59 -8.25
CA TYR A 123 -6.22 -17.00 -7.89
C TYR A 123 -7.21 -17.45 -6.81
N THR A 124 -8.46 -16.99 -6.95
CA THR A 124 -9.59 -17.42 -6.14
C THR A 124 -10.06 -18.79 -6.61
N ILE A 125 -9.29 -19.85 -6.32
CA ILE A 125 -9.80 -21.22 -6.38
C ILE A 125 -11.05 -21.27 -5.48
N ALA A 126 -12.05 -22.10 -5.82
CA ALA A 126 -13.29 -22.24 -5.06
C ALA A 126 -13.02 -22.64 -3.60
N LYS A 127 -12.88 -21.62 -2.73
CA LYS A 127 -12.64 -21.74 -1.30
C LYS A 127 -13.86 -21.23 -0.53
N PRO A 128 -14.21 -21.83 0.62
CA PRO A 128 -15.28 -21.32 1.47
C PRO A 128 -15.11 -19.85 1.87
N SER A 129 -13.86 -19.41 2.07
CA SER A 129 -13.53 -18.01 2.37
C SER A 129 -13.96 -17.03 1.29
N ILE A 130 -13.85 -17.42 0.01
CA ILE A 130 -14.32 -16.61 -1.13
C ILE A 130 -15.85 -16.51 -1.14
N CYS A 131 -16.56 -17.58 -0.78
CA CYS A 131 -18.01 -17.52 -0.61
C CYS A 131 -18.42 -16.51 0.47
N SER A 132 -17.72 -16.51 1.62
CA SER A 132 -17.94 -15.52 2.68
C SER A 132 -17.63 -14.10 2.20
N LEU A 133 -16.57 -13.92 1.41
CA LEU A 133 -16.23 -12.61 0.84
C LEU A 133 -17.33 -12.10 -0.09
N TYR A 134 -17.90 -12.96 -0.95
CA TYR A 134 -19.05 -12.59 -1.77
C TYR A 134 -20.23 -12.11 -0.92
N GLN A 135 -20.52 -12.79 0.18
CA GLN A 135 -21.56 -12.35 1.10
C GLN A 135 -21.27 -10.96 1.67
N ILE A 136 -20.03 -10.68 2.08
CA ILE A 136 -19.64 -9.35 2.60
C ILE A 136 -19.82 -8.27 1.52
N ILE A 137 -19.39 -8.53 0.29
CA ILE A 137 -19.50 -7.57 -0.82
C ILE A 137 -20.97 -7.29 -1.16
N PHE A 138 -21.78 -8.34 -1.37
CA PHE A 138 -23.17 -8.20 -1.81
C PHE A 138 -24.16 -7.85 -0.69
N SER A 139 -23.75 -7.92 0.58
CA SER A 139 -24.53 -7.43 1.73
C SER A 139 -24.21 -5.98 2.13
N ASN A 140 -23.44 -5.26 1.31
CA ASN A 140 -22.97 -3.91 1.61
C ASN A 140 -22.07 -3.84 2.87
N GLY A 141 -21.31 -4.89 3.14
CA GLY A 141 -20.35 -4.95 4.25
C GLY A 141 -19.10 -4.09 4.03
N LEU A 142 -18.90 -3.58 2.82
CA LEU A 142 -17.83 -2.64 2.43
C LEU A 142 -18.48 -1.42 1.74
N PRO A 143 -18.96 -0.43 2.51
CA PRO A 143 -19.89 0.58 2.01
C PRO A 143 -19.29 1.56 0.98
N LEU A 144 -17.95 1.68 0.94
CA LEU A 144 -17.24 2.56 0.00
C LEU A 144 -16.69 1.82 -1.21
N LEU A 145 -16.92 0.52 -1.33
CA LEU A 145 -16.38 -0.30 -2.42
C LEU A 145 -17.02 0.11 -3.75
N LYS A 146 -16.19 0.63 -4.65
CA LYS A 146 -16.58 1.09 -6.00
C LYS A 146 -16.34 0.01 -7.05
N SER A 147 -15.29 -0.79 -6.87
CA SER A 147 -14.89 -1.82 -7.83
C SER A 147 -14.32 -3.04 -7.13
N CYS A 148 -14.70 -4.22 -7.62
CA CYS A 148 -14.18 -5.50 -7.17
C CYS A 148 -13.82 -6.38 -8.36
N PHE A 149 -12.63 -6.97 -8.33
CA PHE A 149 -12.17 -7.94 -9.31
C PHE A 149 -11.76 -9.24 -8.60
N LEU A 150 -12.43 -10.34 -8.91
CA LEU A 150 -12.15 -11.67 -8.36
C LEU A 150 -11.90 -12.62 -9.53
N SER A 151 -10.70 -13.18 -9.65
CA SER A 151 -10.35 -14.11 -10.74
C SER A 151 -9.94 -15.49 -10.20
N GLY A 152 -10.62 -16.53 -10.71
CA GLY A 152 -10.22 -17.92 -10.56
C GLY A 152 -9.48 -18.40 -11.80
N HIS A 153 -8.30 -19.00 -11.61
CA HIS A 153 -7.59 -19.77 -12.62
C HIS A 153 -7.38 -21.19 -12.09
#